data_AF-A0A9P7YZH8-F1
#
_entry.id   AF-A0A9P7YZH8-F1
#
_cell.length_a   1.000
_cell.length_b   1.000
_cell.length_c   1.000
_cell.angle_alpha   90.00
_cell.angle_beta   90.00
_cell.angle_gamma   90.00
#
_symmetry.space_group_name_H-M   'P 1'
#
loop_
_entity.id
_entity.type
_entity.pdbx_description
1 polymer ?
#
loop_
_entity_poly.entity_id
_entity_poly.type
_entity_poly.pdbx_seq_one_letter_code
_entity_poly.pdbx_strand_id
1 'polypeptide(L)'
;MYIFSSITRQNVNVWKTRELNIGGWLVLEPWITPSIFHNINQSLGIVDEFTLTKKLGTDAAFAIQQPHWDTWCTYIDFQKIADAGFNMSQNGFDNSGHKTTAQWQQGDLAAQTLAAQYQDVVLIQFYSDGFGQVRAVSDTPVIPHDAFEAPSAWNGVLSASDNGAQNSIVVHHHEYQVFTDALVAMQSWKHRQLVRNNAPNYASGSDKWVLVGEWNAVMTDCAPTLDCYGVGARYDGTFPASTYVRSCAGRHALEAQFSTFESQTQRWVFWNFKTETAHEWDALALLNNGVFPQPLISREFGIICA
;
A
#
# COMPACT_ATOMS: atom_id res chain seq x y z
N MET A 1 -14.74 18.55 -14.63
CA MET A 1 -14.12 17.54 -13.73
C MET A 1 -14.97 16.28 -13.80
N TYR A 2 -14.70 15.41 -14.77
CA TYR A 2 -15.35 14.11 -14.96
C TYR A 2 -14.23 13.08 -15.17
N ILE A 3 -13.65 12.56 -14.08
CA ILE A 3 -12.65 11.47 -14.15
C ILE A 3 -12.99 10.33 -13.17
N PHE A 4 -14.24 10.25 -12.69
CA PHE A 4 -14.69 9.12 -11.86
C PHE A 4 -15.96 8.42 -12.37
N SER A 5 -16.38 8.66 -13.62
CA SER A 5 -17.68 8.18 -14.11
C SER A 5 -17.65 7.02 -15.11
N SER A 6 -16.53 6.31 -15.32
CA SER A 6 -16.47 5.31 -16.40
C SER A 6 -15.91 3.93 -16.05
N ILE A 7 -15.64 3.64 -14.77
CA ILE A 7 -15.32 2.27 -14.36
C ILE A 7 -16.65 1.51 -14.15
N THR A 8 -17.21 1.04 -15.25
CA THR A 8 -18.34 0.09 -15.25
C THR A 8 -17.81 -1.34 -15.31
N ARG A 9 -18.65 -2.32 -14.97
CA ARG A 9 -18.41 -3.78 -15.10
C ARG A 9 -17.79 -4.19 -16.46
N GLN A 10 -17.99 -3.42 -17.52
CA GLN A 10 -17.51 -3.71 -18.87
C GLN A 10 -16.13 -3.11 -19.21
N ASN A 11 -15.69 -2.07 -18.51
CA ASN A 11 -14.52 -1.27 -18.90
C ASN A 11 -13.25 -1.56 -18.11
N VAL A 12 -13.34 -2.34 -17.04
CA VAL A 12 -12.16 -2.64 -16.22
C VAL A 12 -11.10 -3.42 -17.07
N ASN A 13 -11.51 -4.05 -18.18
CA ASN A 13 -10.69 -4.92 -19.05
C ASN A 13 -9.89 -4.20 -20.14
N VAL A 14 -10.01 -2.87 -20.29
CA VAL A 14 -9.58 -2.21 -21.54
C VAL A 14 -8.25 -1.46 -21.38
N TRP A 15 -7.75 -1.24 -20.17
CA TRP A 15 -6.53 -0.46 -19.95
C TRP A 15 -5.71 -0.98 -18.79
N LYS A 16 -4.41 -1.09 -19.03
CA LYS A 16 -3.45 -1.29 -17.95
C LYS A 16 -3.40 -0.04 -17.09
N THR A 17 -3.67 -0.18 -15.80
CA THR A 17 -3.67 0.97 -14.89
C THR A 17 -2.36 1.04 -14.13
N ARG A 18 -1.83 2.26 -14.07
CA ARG A 18 -0.59 2.62 -13.38
C ARG A 18 -0.95 3.75 -12.46
N GLU A 19 -0.91 3.47 -11.18
CA GLU A 19 -1.53 4.32 -10.18
C GLU A 19 -0.54 4.64 -9.06
N LEU A 20 -0.80 5.72 -8.34
CA LEU A 20 -0.10 6.07 -7.12
C LEU A 20 -1.10 6.13 -5.97
N ASN A 21 -0.69 5.66 -4.80
CA ASN A 21 -1.41 5.97 -3.56
C ASN A 21 -1.26 7.46 -3.22
N ILE A 22 -2.26 8.02 -2.55
CA ILE A 22 -2.26 9.37 -1.96
C ILE A 22 -2.15 9.25 -0.43
N GLY A 23 -1.22 8.41 0.02
CA GLY A 23 -0.94 8.11 1.42
C GLY A 23 -0.44 9.33 2.19
N GLY A 24 -0.63 9.29 3.51
CA GLY A 24 -0.32 10.39 4.42
C GLY A 24 -1.23 11.61 4.30
N TRP A 25 -2.26 11.61 3.43
CA TRP A 25 -3.14 12.78 3.26
C TRP A 25 -4.26 12.83 4.31
N LEU A 26 -5.24 11.94 4.18
CA LEU A 26 -6.44 11.90 5.04
C LEU A 26 -6.31 10.94 6.21
N VAL A 27 -5.24 10.14 6.22
CA VAL A 27 -4.78 9.33 7.35
C VAL A 27 -3.30 9.65 7.53
N LEU A 28 -2.93 10.11 8.72
CA LEU A 28 -1.57 10.49 9.04
C LEU A 28 -0.71 9.25 9.35
N GLU A 29 0.42 9.18 8.67
CA GLU A 29 1.44 8.16 8.91
C GLU A 29 2.74 8.86 9.30
N PRO A 30 3.27 8.62 10.52
CA PRO A 30 4.44 9.34 11.01
C PRO A 30 5.68 9.22 10.12
N TRP A 31 5.81 8.14 9.35
CA TRP A 31 6.93 7.93 8.44
C TRP A 31 6.76 8.66 7.09
N ILE A 32 5.53 8.98 6.69
CA ILE A 32 5.23 9.78 5.48
C ILE A 32 5.33 11.27 5.79
N THR A 33 4.72 11.70 6.91
CA THR A 33 4.64 13.11 7.36
C THR A 33 5.22 13.28 8.77
N PRO A 34 6.52 12.99 9.00
CA PRO A 34 7.16 13.08 10.31
C PRO A 34 7.10 14.47 10.93
N SER A 35 7.06 15.53 10.13
CA SER A 35 7.02 16.91 10.63
C SER A 35 5.84 17.19 11.56
N ILE A 36 4.68 16.58 11.31
CA ILE A 36 3.49 16.72 12.17
C ILE A 36 3.80 16.17 13.56
N PHE A 37 4.37 14.97 13.63
CA PHE A 37 4.63 14.27 14.89
C PHE A 37 5.81 14.87 15.65
N HIS A 38 6.87 15.31 14.95
CA HIS A 38 8.03 15.96 15.57
C HIS A 38 7.70 17.31 16.23
N ASN A 39 6.75 18.06 15.67
CA ASN A 39 6.37 19.38 16.18
C ASN A 39 5.42 19.33 17.38
N ILE A 40 4.99 18.14 17.80
CA ILE A 40 4.12 17.94 18.95
C ILE A 40 4.96 17.63 20.18
N ASN A 41 4.45 18.00 21.36
CA ASN A 41 5.08 17.65 22.63
C ASN A 41 5.16 16.12 22.79
N GLN A 42 6.37 15.57 22.66
CA GLN A 42 6.66 14.14 22.73
C GLN A 42 6.26 13.50 24.06
N SER A 43 6.21 14.27 25.16
CA SER A 43 5.77 13.75 26.47
C SER A 43 4.31 13.30 26.52
N LEU A 44 3.50 13.68 25.51
CA LEU A 44 2.11 13.25 25.39
C LEU A 44 1.96 11.79 24.89
N GLY A 45 3.04 11.20 24.37
CA GLY A 45 3.04 9.84 23.83
C GLY A 45 2.14 9.69 22.60
N ILE A 46 2.16 10.68 21.71
CA ILE A 46 1.42 10.67 20.44
C ILE A 46 2.29 9.94 19.40
N VAL A 47 1.77 8.84 18.86
CA VAL A 47 2.49 7.92 17.96
C VAL A 47 1.73 7.63 16.66
N ASP A 48 0.46 8.04 16.58
CA ASP A 48 -0.43 7.87 15.44
C ASP A 48 -1.57 8.91 15.48
N GLU A 49 -2.43 8.92 14.46
CA GLU A 49 -3.55 9.86 14.38
C GLU A 49 -4.60 9.65 15.49
N PHE A 50 -4.81 8.41 15.93
CA PHE A 50 -5.73 8.11 17.02
C PHE A 50 -5.26 8.74 18.34
N THR A 51 -4.00 8.55 18.70
CA THR A 51 -3.41 9.14 19.90
C THR A 51 -3.30 10.67 19.76
N LEU A 52 -3.02 11.20 18.57
CA LEU A 52 -3.07 12.64 18.29
C LEU A 52 -4.44 13.23 18.66
N THR A 53 -5.51 12.72 18.05
CA THR A 53 -6.88 13.22 18.25
C THR A 53 -7.35 12.99 19.68
N LYS A 54 -7.03 11.84 20.28
CA LYS A 54 -7.40 11.51 21.66
C LYS A 54 -6.70 12.37 22.71
N LYS A 55 -5.42 12.70 22.52
CA LYS A 55 -4.60 13.43 23.51
C LYS A 55 -4.75 14.94 23.40
N LEU A 56 -4.85 15.47 22.19
CA LEU A 56 -4.99 16.92 21.97
C LEU A 56 -6.45 17.39 22.04
N GLY A 57 -7.40 16.49 21.79
CA GLY A 57 -8.81 16.85 21.62
C GLY A 57 -9.08 17.41 20.23
N THR A 58 -10.37 17.49 19.88
CA THR A 58 -10.84 17.78 18.51
C THR A 58 -10.30 19.09 17.95
N ASP A 59 -10.42 20.21 18.69
CA ASP A 59 -10.06 21.54 18.16
C ASP A 59 -8.56 21.67 17.88
N ALA A 60 -7.72 21.19 18.80
CA ALA A 60 -6.27 21.26 18.66
C ALA A 60 -5.76 20.29 17.57
N ALA A 61 -6.33 19.09 17.48
CA ALA A 61 -5.99 18.15 16.40
C ALA A 61 -6.43 18.70 15.03
N PHE A 62 -7.62 19.30 14.94
CA PHE A 62 -8.10 19.94 13.71
C PHE A 62 -7.21 21.12 13.28
N ALA A 63 -6.75 21.95 14.21
CA ALA A 63 -5.83 23.04 13.92
C ALA A 63 -4.47 22.58 13.33
N ILE A 64 -4.09 21.32 13.56
CA ILE A 64 -2.89 20.69 12.98
C ILE A 64 -3.24 20.03 11.64
N GLN A 65 -4.34 19.29 11.56
CA GLN A 65 -4.71 18.50 10.39
C GLN A 65 -5.24 19.35 9.24
N GLN A 66 -5.99 20.42 9.51
CA GLN A 66 -6.59 21.25 8.47
C GLN A 66 -5.56 21.86 7.51
N PRO A 67 -4.47 22.53 7.98
CA PRO A 67 -3.43 23.04 7.09
C PRO A 67 -2.71 21.95 6.29
N HIS A 68 -2.56 20.76 6.89
CA HIS A 68 -1.99 19.60 6.21
C HIS A 68 -2.90 19.12 5.08
N TRP A 69 -4.20 18.95 5.33
CA TRP A 69 -5.15 18.55 4.29
C TRP A 69 -5.19 19.54 3.13
N ASP A 70 -5.09 20.83 3.41
CA ASP A 70 -5.13 21.90 2.42
C ASP A 70 -3.87 21.98 1.54
N THR A 71 -2.75 21.41 1.99
CA THR A 71 -1.44 21.58 1.32
C THR A 71 -0.74 20.29 0.91
N TRP A 72 -1.09 19.15 1.51
CA TRP A 72 -0.43 17.86 1.25
C TRP A 72 -0.78 17.29 -0.13
N CYS A 73 -2.02 17.32 -0.59
CA CYS A 73 -2.33 16.92 -1.95
C CYS A 73 -3.18 17.98 -2.62
N THR A 74 -2.63 18.60 -3.66
CA THR A 74 -3.30 19.69 -4.38
C THR A 74 -3.53 19.30 -5.84
N TYR A 75 -4.26 20.14 -6.58
CA TYR A 75 -4.41 20.00 -8.02
C TYR A 75 -3.05 19.91 -8.75
N ILE A 76 -2.03 20.62 -8.26
CA ILE A 76 -0.69 20.59 -8.85
C ILE A 76 -0.06 19.20 -8.72
N ASP A 77 -0.31 18.49 -7.63
CA ASP A 77 0.20 17.13 -7.46
C ASP A 77 -0.51 16.16 -8.41
N PHE A 78 -1.84 16.26 -8.58
CA PHE A 78 -2.56 15.52 -9.61
C PHE A 78 -2.05 15.81 -11.03
N GLN A 79 -1.67 17.06 -11.33
CA GLN A 79 -1.08 17.41 -12.61
C GLN A 79 0.28 16.73 -12.80
N LYS A 80 1.16 16.74 -11.78
CA LYS A 80 2.45 16.01 -11.84
C LYS A 80 2.25 14.51 -12.05
N ILE A 81 1.27 13.91 -11.38
CA ILE A 81 0.93 12.49 -11.52
C ILE A 81 0.49 12.19 -12.96
N ALA A 82 -0.40 13.00 -13.53
CA ALA A 82 -0.86 12.84 -14.90
C ALA A 82 0.28 13.08 -15.93
N ASP A 83 1.09 14.11 -15.74
CA ASP A 83 2.22 14.46 -16.62
C ASP A 83 3.31 13.38 -16.59
N ALA A 84 3.45 12.68 -15.46
CA ALA A 84 4.35 11.52 -15.33
C ALA A 84 3.81 10.25 -16.02
N GLY A 85 2.58 10.26 -16.53
CA GLY A 85 1.96 9.17 -17.28
C GLY A 85 1.16 8.17 -16.44
N PHE A 86 0.96 8.43 -15.15
CA PHE A 86 0.01 7.66 -14.33
C PHE A 86 -1.42 8.03 -14.74
N ASN A 87 -2.31 7.05 -14.71
CA ASN A 87 -3.67 7.22 -15.23
C ASN A 87 -4.76 7.20 -14.15
N MET A 88 -4.45 6.76 -12.92
CA MET A 88 -5.35 6.88 -11.76
C MET A 88 -4.57 7.05 -10.45
N SER A 89 -5.29 7.24 -9.35
CA SER A 89 -4.76 7.35 -7.99
C SER A 89 -5.67 6.62 -7.02
N GLN A 90 -5.09 6.03 -5.98
CA GLN A 90 -5.82 5.42 -4.87
C GLN A 90 -5.71 6.32 -3.63
N ASN A 91 -6.84 6.65 -3.01
CA ASN A 91 -6.85 7.21 -1.67
C ASN A 91 -7.44 6.14 -0.76
N GLY A 92 -6.56 5.31 -0.20
CA GLY A 92 -6.95 4.19 0.64
C GLY A 92 -7.28 4.65 2.05
N PHE A 93 -8.53 4.42 2.48
CA PHE A 93 -8.80 4.25 3.90
C PHE A 93 -8.72 2.75 4.15
N ASP A 94 -7.52 2.25 4.50
CA ASP A 94 -7.42 0.86 4.94
C ASP A 94 -7.89 0.78 6.38
N ASN A 95 -8.94 -0.02 6.60
CA ASN A 95 -9.34 -0.43 7.92
C ASN A 95 -9.03 -1.92 7.99
N SER A 96 -7.92 -2.27 8.62
CA SER A 96 -7.48 -3.66 8.84
C SER A 96 -8.39 -4.45 9.79
N GLY A 97 -9.62 -4.00 10.00
CA GLY A 97 -10.71 -4.79 10.55
C GLY A 97 -10.54 -5.04 12.04
N HIS A 98 -11.14 -4.17 12.87
CA HIS A 98 -11.21 -4.43 14.30
C HIS A 98 -12.24 -5.53 14.60
N LYS A 99 -11.79 -6.74 14.97
CA LYS A 99 -12.65 -7.72 15.67
C LYS A 99 -12.02 -8.46 16.87
N THR A 100 -10.72 -8.32 17.13
CA THR A 100 -10.07 -8.91 18.31
C THR A 100 -9.42 -7.84 19.18
N THR A 101 -9.10 -8.18 20.44
CA THR A 101 -8.20 -7.42 21.32
C THR A 101 -6.75 -7.55 20.84
N ALA A 102 -6.47 -7.14 19.61
CA ALA A 102 -5.10 -6.90 19.19
C ALA A 102 -4.59 -5.65 19.93
N GLN A 103 -3.41 -5.76 20.53
CA GLN A 103 -2.71 -4.63 21.15
C GLN A 103 -2.05 -3.79 20.03
N TRP A 104 -2.87 -3.28 19.11
CA TRP A 104 -2.45 -2.32 18.10
C TRP A 104 -1.64 -1.22 18.78
N GLN A 105 -0.52 -0.80 18.18
CA GLN A 105 0.47 0.17 18.71
C GLN A 105 1.64 -0.40 19.55
N GLN A 106 1.80 -1.71 19.72
CA GLN A 106 2.96 -2.28 20.44
C GLN A 106 3.51 -3.51 19.73
N GLY A 107 4.84 -3.66 19.62
CA GLY A 107 5.47 -4.85 19.03
C GLY A 107 5.41 -4.89 17.49
N ASP A 108 5.63 -6.07 16.90
CA ASP A 108 5.59 -6.25 15.45
C ASP A 108 4.13 -6.22 14.96
N LEU A 109 3.73 -5.10 14.35
CA LEU A 109 2.35 -4.91 13.87
C LEU A 109 2.04 -5.78 12.65
N ALA A 110 3.02 -6.06 11.79
CA ALA A 110 2.83 -6.94 10.64
C ALA A 110 2.52 -8.37 11.12
N ALA A 111 3.31 -8.88 12.07
CA ALA A 111 3.08 -10.19 12.68
C ALA A 111 1.74 -10.26 13.43
N GLN A 112 1.35 -9.19 14.13
CA GLN A 112 0.05 -9.12 14.80
C GLN A 112 -1.13 -9.09 13.84
N THR A 113 -1.00 -8.40 12.71
CA THR A 113 -2.06 -8.35 11.71
C THR A 113 -2.23 -9.73 11.07
N LEU A 114 -1.12 -10.41 10.76
CA LEU A 114 -1.13 -11.79 10.26
C LEU A 114 -1.73 -12.78 11.29
N ALA A 115 -1.43 -12.60 12.59
CA ALA A 115 -1.99 -13.42 13.65
C ALA A 115 -3.48 -13.14 13.93
N ALA A 116 -3.94 -11.90 13.69
CA ALA A 116 -5.35 -11.51 13.80
C ALA A 116 -6.19 -12.05 12.63
N GLN A 117 -5.55 -12.36 11.49
CA GLN A 117 -6.16 -12.98 10.33
C GLN A 117 -6.33 -14.49 10.54
N TYR A 118 -7.24 -14.84 11.43
CA TYR A 118 -7.90 -16.12 11.32
C TYR A 118 -8.97 -16.01 10.24
N GLN A 119 -8.83 -16.82 9.19
CA GLN A 119 -9.81 -17.14 8.14
C GLN A 119 -11.13 -17.60 8.78
N ASP A 120 -11.91 -16.64 9.22
CA ASP A 120 -13.15 -16.84 9.96
C ASP A 120 -14.29 -16.41 9.05
N VAL A 121 -15.35 -17.23 8.99
CA VAL A 121 -16.60 -17.00 8.23
C VAL A 121 -17.09 -15.56 8.33
N VAL A 122 -16.78 -14.92 9.46
CA VAL A 122 -16.95 -13.51 9.77
C VAL A 122 -16.39 -12.54 8.72
N LEU A 123 -15.13 -12.67 8.29
CA LEU A 123 -14.50 -11.70 7.38
C LEU A 123 -15.20 -11.76 6.01
N ILE A 124 -15.42 -12.98 5.53
CA ILE A 124 -16.17 -13.24 4.31
C ILE A 124 -17.60 -12.69 4.42
N GLN A 125 -18.26 -12.88 5.58
CA GLN A 125 -19.59 -12.32 5.82
C GLN A 125 -19.57 -10.79 5.82
N PHE A 126 -18.61 -10.15 6.47
CA PHE A 126 -18.46 -8.69 6.49
C PHE A 126 -18.35 -8.12 5.07
N TYR A 127 -17.48 -8.70 4.23
CA TYR A 127 -17.35 -8.27 2.84
C TYR A 127 -18.60 -8.59 2.01
N SER A 128 -19.26 -9.72 2.27
CA SER A 128 -20.52 -10.10 1.58
C SER A 128 -21.67 -9.14 1.92
N ASP A 129 -21.80 -8.76 3.19
CA ASP A 129 -22.79 -7.78 3.64
C ASP A 129 -22.50 -6.40 3.05
N GLY A 130 -21.24 -5.97 3.09
CA GLY A 130 -20.79 -4.71 2.47
C GLY A 130 -21.06 -4.69 0.97
N PHE A 131 -20.80 -5.80 0.28
CA PHE A 131 -21.15 -5.95 -1.13
C PHE A 131 -22.65 -5.80 -1.37
N GLY A 132 -23.49 -6.46 -0.58
CA GLY A 132 -24.95 -6.33 -0.66
C GLY A 132 -25.42 -4.88 -0.47
N GLN A 133 -24.83 -4.16 0.49
CA GLN A 133 -25.13 -2.75 0.73
C GLN A 133 -24.73 -1.84 -0.43
N VAL A 134 -23.54 -2.04 -1.02
CA VAL A 134 -23.12 -1.28 -2.21
C VAL A 134 -24.05 -1.59 -3.37
N ARG A 135 -24.36 -2.86 -3.62
CA ARG A 135 -25.24 -3.28 -4.73
C ARG A 135 -26.68 -2.77 -4.60
N ALA A 136 -27.14 -2.45 -3.39
CA ALA A 136 -28.44 -1.84 -3.18
C ALA A 136 -28.53 -0.42 -3.76
N VAL A 137 -27.40 0.26 -3.98
CA VAL A 137 -27.37 1.68 -4.40
C VAL A 137 -26.43 1.97 -5.58
N SER A 138 -25.51 1.08 -5.95
CA SER A 138 -24.52 1.29 -7.00
C SER A 138 -23.93 0.00 -7.57
N ASP A 139 -23.49 0.07 -8.84
CA ASP A 139 -22.70 -0.96 -9.53
C ASP A 139 -21.19 -0.80 -9.35
N THR A 140 -20.74 0.12 -8.48
CA THR A 140 -19.31 0.34 -8.19
C THR A 140 -18.64 -0.97 -7.77
N PRO A 141 -17.47 -1.35 -8.34
CA PRO A 141 -16.72 -2.52 -7.90
C PRO A 141 -16.43 -2.47 -6.40
N VAL A 142 -16.54 -3.61 -5.72
CA VAL A 142 -16.14 -3.76 -4.32
C VAL A 142 -14.76 -4.41 -4.29
N ILE A 143 -13.84 -3.82 -3.52
CA ILE A 143 -12.42 -4.14 -3.59
C ILE A 143 -11.95 -4.65 -2.22
N PRO A 144 -12.19 -5.93 -1.86
CA PRO A 144 -11.66 -6.49 -0.63
C PRO A 144 -10.13 -6.63 -0.68
N HIS A 145 -9.45 -6.29 0.41
CA HIS A 145 -8.05 -6.71 0.61
C HIS A 145 -7.97 -8.23 0.74
N ASP A 146 -6.88 -8.82 0.25
CA ASP A 146 -6.69 -10.28 0.25
C ASP A 146 -6.54 -10.89 1.65
N ALA A 147 -6.35 -10.05 2.66
CA ALA A 147 -6.09 -10.41 4.04
C ALA A 147 -4.82 -11.28 4.21
N PHE A 148 -3.74 -10.88 3.54
CA PHE A 148 -2.42 -11.54 3.49
C PHE A 148 -2.44 -13.01 3.07
N GLU A 149 -3.53 -13.42 2.41
CA GLU A 149 -3.68 -14.73 1.80
C GLU A 149 -3.47 -14.63 0.29
N ALA A 150 -3.13 -15.74 -0.35
CA ALA A 150 -3.07 -15.76 -1.80
C ALA A 150 -4.45 -15.34 -2.38
N PRO A 151 -4.52 -14.50 -3.43
CA PRO A 151 -5.79 -14.04 -4.00
C PRO A 151 -6.76 -15.16 -4.40
N SER A 152 -6.26 -16.38 -4.66
CA SER A 152 -7.06 -17.57 -4.92
C SER A 152 -7.83 -18.10 -3.71
N ALA A 153 -7.49 -17.70 -2.48
CA ALA A 153 -8.25 -18.01 -1.28
C ALA A 153 -9.67 -17.39 -1.31
N TRP A 154 -9.87 -16.34 -2.11
CA TRP A 154 -11.17 -15.69 -2.33
C TRP A 154 -12.02 -16.37 -3.41
N ASN A 155 -11.54 -17.46 -4.02
CA ASN A 155 -12.30 -18.18 -5.04
C ASN A 155 -13.58 -18.77 -4.45
N GLY A 156 -14.68 -18.66 -5.19
CA GLY A 156 -16.00 -19.12 -4.76
C GLY A 156 -16.74 -18.18 -3.79
N VAL A 157 -16.09 -17.17 -3.21
CA VAL A 157 -16.76 -16.11 -2.44
C VAL A 157 -17.42 -15.13 -3.42
N LEU A 158 -18.70 -14.78 -3.26
CA LEU A 158 -19.42 -13.87 -4.17
C LEU A 158 -19.18 -14.24 -5.64
N SER A 159 -19.53 -15.46 -5.98
CA SER A 159 -19.17 -16.17 -7.21
C SER A 159 -20.09 -15.85 -8.40
N ALA A 160 -19.94 -16.60 -9.50
CA ALA A 160 -20.86 -16.57 -10.63
C ALA A 160 -22.31 -16.94 -10.22
N SER A 161 -22.50 -17.84 -9.26
CA SER A 161 -23.86 -18.24 -8.82
C SER A 161 -24.56 -17.14 -8.00
N ASP A 162 -23.81 -16.18 -7.49
CA ASP A 162 -24.33 -15.03 -6.74
C ASP A 162 -24.69 -13.89 -7.72
N ASN A 163 -25.56 -14.19 -8.68
CA ASN A 163 -25.97 -13.26 -9.76
C ASN A 163 -24.79 -12.67 -10.55
N GLY A 164 -23.70 -13.43 -10.71
CA GLY A 164 -22.49 -12.96 -11.39
C GLY A 164 -21.70 -11.90 -10.61
N ALA A 165 -21.81 -11.91 -9.28
CA ALA A 165 -21.13 -10.99 -8.36
C ALA A 165 -19.61 -10.96 -8.57
N GLN A 166 -19.00 -12.09 -8.95
CA GLN A 166 -17.55 -12.22 -9.17
C GLN A 166 -16.99 -11.15 -10.12
N ASN A 167 -17.78 -10.71 -11.11
CA ASN A 167 -17.36 -9.72 -12.11
C ASN A 167 -17.36 -8.28 -11.56
N SER A 168 -17.73 -8.11 -10.28
CA SER A 168 -17.82 -6.82 -9.59
C SER A 168 -17.03 -6.83 -8.29
N ILE A 169 -16.14 -7.81 -8.14
CA ILE A 169 -15.17 -7.94 -7.05
C ILE A 169 -13.76 -7.86 -7.65
N VAL A 170 -12.90 -7.06 -7.02
CA VAL A 170 -11.47 -6.99 -7.33
C VAL A 170 -10.69 -7.24 -6.05
N VAL A 171 -9.91 -8.31 -5.98
CA VAL A 171 -9.06 -8.59 -4.82
C VAL A 171 -7.86 -7.63 -4.86
N HIS A 172 -7.64 -6.92 -3.75
CA HIS A 172 -6.52 -6.00 -3.55
C HIS A 172 -5.39 -6.71 -2.82
N HIS A 173 -4.28 -6.88 -3.51
CA HIS A 173 -3.09 -7.57 -3.03
C HIS A 173 -1.97 -6.56 -2.75
N HIS A 174 -1.29 -6.71 -1.61
CA HIS A 174 -0.09 -5.94 -1.27
C HIS A 174 1.15 -6.82 -1.41
N GLU A 175 2.19 -6.32 -2.08
CA GLU A 175 3.47 -7.02 -2.19
C GLU A 175 4.59 -6.11 -1.67
N TYR A 176 5.20 -6.54 -0.56
CA TYR A 176 6.35 -5.88 0.06
C TYR A 176 7.41 -6.90 0.45
N GLN A 177 8.68 -6.48 0.44
CA GLN A 177 9.82 -7.37 0.73
C GLN A 177 10.75 -6.78 1.78
N VAL A 178 10.18 -6.13 2.82
CA VAL A 178 10.97 -5.40 3.83
C VAL A 178 10.52 -5.61 5.29
N PHE A 179 9.40 -6.28 5.54
CA PHE A 179 8.82 -6.35 6.90
C PHE A 179 9.21 -7.59 7.72
N THR A 180 10.28 -8.29 7.35
CA THR A 180 10.84 -9.38 8.17
C THR A 180 12.37 -9.38 8.09
N ASP A 181 13.03 -9.88 9.13
CA ASP A 181 14.49 -10.07 9.16
C ASP A 181 15.01 -10.82 7.93
N ALA A 182 14.28 -11.87 7.52
CA ALA A 182 14.66 -12.68 6.37
C ALA A 182 14.58 -11.89 5.05
N LEU A 183 13.59 -11.01 4.91
CA LEU A 183 13.37 -10.19 3.72
C LEU A 183 14.44 -9.10 3.60
N VAL A 184 14.70 -8.34 4.66
CA VAL A 184 15.70 -7.25 4.64
C VAL A 184 17.15 -7.77 4.52
N ALA A 185 17.39 -9.02 4.89
CA ALA A 185 18.69 -9.69 4.72
C ALA A 185 18.93 -10.24 3.31
N MET A 186 17.94 -10.17 2.39
CA MET A 186 18.10 -10.71 1.05
C MET A 186 19.10 -9.89 0.22
N GLN A 187 19.86 -10.60 -0.62
CA GLN A 187 20.65 -9.95 -1.66
C GLN A 187 19.72 -9.43 -2.76
N SER A 188 20.07 -8.33 -3.41
CA SER A 188 19.21 -7.68 -4.42
C SER A 188 18.73 -8.63 -5.52
N TRP A 189 19.54 -9.60 -5.95
CA TRP A 189 19.13 -10.59 -6.95
C TRP A 189 18.08 -11.58 -6.41
N LYS A 190 18.09 -11.90 -5.12
CA LYS A 190 17.08 -12.76 -4.47
C LYS A 190 15.74 -12.05 -4.37
N HIS A 191 15.71 -10.75 -4.10
CA HIS A 191 14.49 -9.96 -4.21
C HIS A 191 13.87 -10.10 -5.61
N ARG A 192 14.68 -9.95 -6.68
CA ARG A 192 14.18 -10.13 -8.05
C ARG A 192 13.59 -11.51 -8.28
N GLN A 193 14.25 -12.54 -7.76
CA GLN A 193 13.77 -13.92 -7.88
C GLN A 193 12.48 -14.13 -7.09
N LEU A 194 12.36 -13.55 -5.89
CA LEU A 194 11.16 -13.63 -5.06
C LEU A 194 9.97 -13.00 -5.79
N VAL A 195 10.14 -11.79 -6.32
CA VAL A 195 9.12 -11.13 -7.16
C VAL A 195 8.71 -12.02 -8.33
N ARG A 196 9.68 -12.60 -9.06
CA ARG A 196 9.40 -13.51 -10.19
C ARG A 196 8.58 -14.72 -9.77
N ASN A 197 8.91 -15.31 -8.63
CA ASN A 197 8.27 -16.52 -8.14
C ASN A 197 6.87 -16.25 -7.56
N ASN A 198 6.66 -15.07 -6.98
CA ASN A 198 5.38 -14.69 -6.39
C ASN A 198 4.38 -14.21 -7.44
N ALA A 199 4.84 -13.60 -8.54
CA ALA A 199 3.96 -13.03 -9.56
C ALA A 199 2.83 -13.94 -10.05
N PRO A 200 3.07 -15.24 -10.34
CA PRO A 200 2.00 -16.15 -10.72
C PRO A 200 0.86 -16.29 -9.69
N ASN A 201 1.14 -16.10 -8.40
CA ASN A 201 0.16 -16.26 -7.31
C ASN A 201 -0.92 -15.16 -7.32
N TYR A 202 -0.60 -13.98 -7.84
CA TYR A 202 -1.53 -12.85 -7.97
C TYR A 202 -1.81 -12.44 -9.43
N ALA A 203 -1.12 -13.03 -10.40
CA ALA A 203 -1.40 -12.86 -11.83
C ALA A 203 -2.35 -13.92 -12.39
N SER A 204 -2.49 -15.08 -11.73
CA SER A 204 -3.27 -16.21 -12.22
C SER A 204 -3.94 -17.00 -11.09
N GLY A 205 -4.91 -17.85 -11.43
CA GLY A 205 -5.54 -18.77 -10.48
C GLY A 205 -6.65 -18.16 -9.60
N SER A 206 -6.86 -16.85 -9.63
CA SER A 206 -8.04 -16.21 -9.03
C SER A 206 -9.25 -16.25 -9.99
N ASP A 207 -10.45 -16.51 -9.47
CA ASP A 207 -11.72 -16.39 -10.18
C ASP A 207 -12.26 -14.94 -10.20
N LYS A 208 -11.53 -14.04 -9.54
CA LYS A 208 -11.74 -12.59 -9.49
C LYS A 208 -10.58 -11.89 -10.17
N TRP A 209 -10.78 -10.60 -10.34
CA TRP A 209 -9.72 -9.73 -10.82
C TRP A 209 -8.81 -9.39 -9.65
N VAL A 210 -7.51 -9.31 -9.91
CA VAL A 210 -6.53 -8.98 -8.89
C VAL A 210 -5.88 -7.65 -9.26
N LEU A 211 -5.84 -6.75 -8.28
CA LEU A 211 -5.14 -5.48 -8.31
C LEU A 211 -3.96 -5.59 -7.34
N VAL A 212 -2.73 -5.33 -7.80
CA VAL A 212 -1.61 -5.10 -6.87
C VAL A 212 -1.77 -3.67 -6.35
N GLY A 213 -2.48 -3.55 -5.25
CA GLY A 213 -3.01 -2.30 -4.75
C GLY A 213 -2.04 -1.52 -3.87
N GLU A 214 -0.98 -2.18 -3.42
CA GLU A 214 0.21 -1.56 -2.86
C GLU A 214 1.45 -2.38 -3.17
N TRP A 215 2.51 -1.68 -3.53
CA TRP A 215 3.86 -2.22 -3.64
C TRP A 215 4.83 -1.05 -3.71
N ASN A 216 6.11 -1.32 -3.44
CA ASN A 216 7.19 -0.39 -3.74
C ASN A 216 8.40 -1.19 -4.23
N ALA A 217 9.52 -0.54 -4.56
CA ALA A 217 10.72 -1.28 -4.96
C ALA A 217 11.81 -1.36 -3.88
N VAL A 218 11.49 -0.97 -2.65
CA VAL A 218 12.44 -0.83 -1.54
C VAL A 218 12.86 -2.22 -1.04
N MET A 219 14.13 -2.35 -0.66
CA MET A 219 14.74 -3.60 -0.15
C MET A 219 15.17 -3.49 1.32
N THR A 220 14.80 -2.40 1.99
CA THR A 220 15.11 -2.12 3.38
C THR A 220 13.90 -1.48 4.06
N ASP A 221 13.84 -1.58 5.38
CA ASP A 221 12.87 -0.89 6.24
C ASP A 221 13.48 0.36 6.89
N CYS A 222 14.44 1.00 6.22
CA CYS A 222 15.23 2.12 6.76
C CYS A 222 14.47 3.46 6.88
N ALA A 223 13.30 3.59 6.26
CA ALA A 223 12.52 4.81 6.34
C ALA A 223 12.19 5.09 7.82
N PRO A 224 12.53 6.28 8.35
CA PRO A 224 12.32 6.58 9.77
C PRO A 224 10.86 6.36 10.17
N THR A 225 10.65 5.65 11.27
CA THR A 225 9.32 5.33 11.84
C THR A 225 8.41 4.47 10.97
N LEU A 226 8.93 3.85 9.90
CA LEU A 226 8.16 2.96 9.02
C LEU A 226 7.50 1.81 9.79
N ASP A 227 8.25 1.18 10.70
CA ASP A 227 7.76 0.07 11.51
C ASP A 227 6.89 0.49 12.70
N CYS A 228 6.95 1.77 13.07
CA CYS A 228 6.13 2.51 14.04
C CYS A 228 6.90 3.75 14.52
N TYR A 229 6.19 4.74 15.08
CA TYR A 229 6.84 5.87 15.72
C TYR A 229 7.71 5.42 16.90
N GLY A 230 8.99 5.80 16.88
CA GLY A 230 9.97 5.42 17.90
C GLY A 230 10.51 3.99 17.78
N VAL A 231 10.12 3.24 16.75
CA VAL A 231 10.66 1.90 16.46
C VAL A 231 11.74 2.00 15.39
N GLY A 232 12.85 1.29 15.60
CA GLY A 232 13.97 1.21 14.65
C GLY A 232 13.71 0.27 13.47
N ALA A 233 14.70 0.11 12.60
CA ALA A 233 14.64 -0.74 11.41
C ALA A 233 15.31 -2.10 11.62
N ARG A 234 14.81 -3.15 10.96
CA ARG A 234 15.46 -4.48 11.00
C ARG A 234 16.78 -4.45 10.25
N TYR A 235 16.85 -3.69 9.14
CA TYR A 235 18.04 -3.66 8.28
C TYR A 235 19.32 -3.22 9.03
N ASP A 236 19.23 -2.22 9.91
CA ASP A 236 20.36 -1.75 10.72
C ASP A 236 20.38 -2.28 12.16
N GLY A 237 19.53 -3.29 12.45
CA GLY A 237 19.50 -3.96 13.75
C GLY A 237 18.92 -3.12 14.89
N THR A 238 18.30 -1.98 14.61
CA THR A 238 17.69 -1.12 15.65
C THR A 238 16.27 -1.54 16.00
N PHE A 239 15.62 -2.36 15.16
CA PHE A 239 14.35 -3.01 15.49
C PHE A 239 14.56 -4.10 16.58
N PRO A 240 13.69 -4.21 17.60
CA PRO A 240 13.86 -5.19 18.67
C PRO A 240 13.99 -6.63 18.16
N ALA A 241 15.02 -7.35 18.65
CA ALA A 241 15.34 -8.72 18.27
C ALA A 241 15.74 -8.95 16.80
N SER A 242 15.94 -7.89 16.01
CA SER A 242 16.42 -8.00 14.64
C SER A 242 17.93 -8.26 14.56
N THR A 243 18.37 -8.83 13.44
CA THR A 243 19.80 -9.01 13.14
C THR A 243 20.31 -7.91 12.21
N TYR A 244 21.39 -7.23 12.62
CA TYR A 244 22.07 -6.23 11.78
C TYR A 244 22.47 -6.80 10.41
N VAL A 245 21.98 -6.19 9.33
CA VAL A 245 22.38 -6.47 7.96
C VAL A 245 23.40 -5.43 7.50
N ARG A 246 23.02 -4.15 7.53
CA ARG A 246 23.87 -3.02 7.17
C ARG A 246 23.31 -1.71 7.74
N SER A 247 24.16 -0.70 7.89
CA SER A 247 23.71 0.66 8.21
C SER A 247 22.71 1.19 7.17
N CYS A 248 21.65 1.83 7.67
CA CYS A 248 20.71 2.64 6.89
C CYS A 248 21.30 3.97 6.38
N ALA A 249 22.55 4.29 6.71
CA ALA A 249 23.25 5.44 6.15
C ALA A 249 23.70 5.17 4.70
N GLY A 250 22.81 5.38 3.72
CA GLY A 250 23.14 5.22 2.30
C GLY A 250 21.92 5.15 1.37
N ARG A 251 22.17 5.15 0.05
CA ARG A 251 21.15 4.91 -0.99
C ARG A 251 21.07 3.41 -1.31
N HIS A 252 19.86 2.86 -1.38
CA HIS A 252 19.60 1.45 -1.68
C HIS A 252 18.82 1.31 -3.01
N ALA A 253 19.05 0.20 -3.74
CA ALA A 253 18.62 0.02 -5.14
C ALA A 253 17.15 -0.44 -5.28
N LEU A 254 16.47 -0.04 -6.37
CA LEU A 254 15.00 -0.02 -6.50
C LEU A 254 14.42 -0.61 -7.80
N GLU A 255 15.10 -1.48 -8.54
CA GLU A 255 14.71 -1.69 -9.96
C GLU A 255 13.81 -2.91 -10.27
N ALA A 256 13.79 -3.93 -9.41
CA ALA A 256 13.29 -5.25 -9.80
C ALA A 256 11.78 -5.36 -9.97
N GLN A 257 11.03 -4.58 -9.18
CA GLN A 257 9.59 -4.74 -9.04
C GLN A 257 8.80 -4.11 -10.20
N PHE A 258 9.28 -3.00 -10.77
CA PHE A 258 8.66 -2.31 -11.92
C PHE A 258 8.45 -3.22 -13.14
N SER A 259 9.44 -4.05 -13.48
CA SER A 259 9.36 -4.93 -14.64
C SER A 259 8.29 -6.00 -14.49
N THR A 260 8.19 -6.59 -13.31
CA THR A 260 7.25 -7.68 -13.03
C THR A 260 5.82 -7.20 -12.97
N PHE A 261 5.53 -6.14 -12.20
CA PHE A 261 4.15 -5.66 -12.09
C PHE A 261 3.63 -5.17 -13.42
N GLU A 262 4.47 -4.54 -14.22
CA GLU A 262 4.09 -4.29 -15.60
C GLU A 262 3.90 -5.62 -16.37
N SER A 263 4.84 -6.54 -16.46
CA SER A 263 4.66 -7.69 -17.37
C SER A 263 3.56 -8.67 -16.94
N GLN A 264 3.30 -8.81 -15.64
CA GLN A 264 2.46 -9.87 -15.08
C GLN A 264 1.11 -9.38 -14.56
N THR A 265 0.91 -8.08 -14.33
CA THR A 265 -0.36 -7.57 -13.76
C THR A 265 -1.05 -6.61 -14.71
N GLN A 266 -2.39 -6.61 -14.66
CA GLN A 266 -3.22 -5.69 -15.44
C GLN A 266 -3.28 -4.31 -14.77
N ARG A 267 -3.07 -4.25 -13.46
CA ARG A 267 -3.23 -3.05 -12.65
C ARG A 267 -2.27 -3.08 -11.47
N TRP A 268 -1.60 -1.97 -11.23
CA TRP A 268 -0.78 -1.80 -10.04
C TRP A 268 -0.83 -0.37 -9.51
N VAL A 269 -0.69 -0.23 -8.19
CA VAL A 269 -0.67 1.04 -7.48
C VAL A 269 0.60 1.11 -6.63
N PHE A 270 1.51 2.02 -6.97
CA PHE A 270 2.74 2.20 -6.21
C PHE A 270 2.46 2.96 -4.91
N TRP A 271 2.99 2.46 -3.81
CA TRP A 271 2.98 3.12 -2.52
C TRP A 271 4.31 3.83 -2.29
N ASN A 272 4.40 5.17 -2.29
CA ASN A 272 3.35 6.20 -2.31
C ASN A 272 3.65 7.31 -3.33
N PHE A 273 2.73 8.27 -3.57
CA PHE A 273 3.02 9.39 -4.46
C PHE A 273 4.13 10.31 -3.92
N LYS A 274 4.14 10.58 -2.61
CA LYS A 274 5.18 11.39 -1.98
C LYS A 274 5.37 11.11 -0.49
N THR A 275 6.53 11.49 0.03
CA THR A 275 6.87 11.50 1.46
C THR A 275 7.71 12.75 1.79
N GLU A 276 7.80 13.15 3.07
CA GLU A 276 8.66 14.28 3.43
C GLU A 276 10.15 13.94 3.36
N THR A 277 10.53 12.71 3.79
CA THR A 277 11.93 12.31 3.93
C THR A 277 12.28 10.90 3.45
N ALA A 278 11.29 10.02 3.25
CA ALA A 278 11.49 8.62 2.84
C ALA A 278 11.45 8.49 1.31
N HIS A 279 12.44 9.05 0.62
CA HIS A 279 12.39 9.22 -0.84
C HIS A 279 12.39 7.89 -1.62
N GLU A 280 12.83 6.79 -1.02
CA GLU A 280 12.71 5.45 -1.61
C GLU A 280 11.26 4.95 -1.71
N TRP A 281 10.34 5.55 -0.96
CA TRP A 281 8.89 5.31 -0.99
C TRP A 281 8.11 6.42 -1.73
N ASP A 282 8.81 7.38 -2.36
CA ASP A 282 8.22 8.57 -2.99
C ASP A 282 8.34 8.49 -4.51
N ALA A 283 7.24 8.19 -5.19
CA ALA A 283 7.24 8.07 -6.65
C ALA A 283 7.72 9.34 -7.36
N LEU A 284 7.34 10.53 -6.87
CA LEU A 284 7.72 11.80 -7.49
C LEU A 284 9.22 12.08 -7.29
N ALA A 285 9.78 11.79 -6.11
CA ALA A 285 11.22 11.89 -5.88
C ALA A 285 12.00 10.88 -6.73
N LEU A 286 11.52 9.64 -6.86
CA LEU A 286 12.14 8.62 -7.70
C LEU A 286 12.12 9.00 -9.19
N LEU A 287 11.03 9.60 -9.68
CA LEU A 287 10.95 10.15 -11.04
C LEU A 287 11.95 11.28 -11.26
N ASN A 288 12.01 12.24 -10.34
CA ASN A 288 12.93 13.37 -10.42
C ASN A 288 14.40 12.96 -10.41
N ASN A 289 14.72 11.80 -9.82
CA ASN A 289 16.07 11.25 -9.76
C ASN A 289 16.35 10.18 -10.84
N GLY A 290 15.42 9.95 -11.77
CA GLY A 290 15.58 8.97 -12.86
C GLY A 290 15.62 7.51 -12.40
N VAL A 291 15.12 7.21 -11.19
CA VAL A 291 15.07 5.85 -10.64
C VAL A 291 13.76 5.16 -11.00
N PHE A 292 12.66 5.90 -11.00
CA PHE A 292 11.38 5.39 -11.50
C PHE A 292 11.40 5.42 -13.04
N PRO A 293 11.03 4.33 -13.73
CA PRO A 293 11.03 4.30 -15.19
C PRO A 293 10.23 5.43 -15.83
N GLN A 294 10.81 6.16 -16.79
CA GLN A 294 10.10 7.14 -17.61
C GLN A 294 10.48 7.01 -19.10
N PRO A 295 9.53 6.90 -20.08
CA PRO A 295 8.09 6.63 -19.89
C PRO A 295 7.86 5.42 -18.96
N LEU A 296 6.75 5.30 -18.23
CA LEU A 296 6.52 4.21 -17.24
C LEU A 296 6.74 2.77 -17.79
N ILE A 297 6.70 2.62 -19.12
CA ILE A 297 6.97 1.37 -19.85
C ILE A 297 8.45 1.13 -20.19
N SER A 298 9.36 2.07 -19.87
CA SER A 298 10.77 1.97 -20.18
C SER A 298 11.45 0.89 -19.34
N ARG A 299 12.39 0.16 -19.93
CA ARG A 299 13.07 -0.98 -19.30
C ARG A 299 14.55 -0.89 -19.60
N GLU A 300 15.30 -0.25 -18.73
CA GLU A 300 16.76 -0.11 -18.87
C GLU A 300 17.46 -1.47 -18.81
N PHE A 301 17.00 -2.37 -17.92
CA PHE A 301 17.63 -3.67 -17.67
C PHE A 301 16.90 -4.86 -18.31
N GLY A 302 15.99 -4.61 -19.27
CA GLY A 302 15.19 -5.64 -19.94
C GLY A 302 14.13 -6.31 -19.05
N ILE A 303 13.50 -7.37 -19.56
CA ILE A 303 12.48 -8.13 -18.83
C ILE A 303 13.19 -9.07 -17.85
N ILE A 304 13.04 -8.82 -16.55
CA ILE A 304 13.63 -9.62 -15.47
C ILE A 304 12.82 -10.91 -15.23
N CYS A 305 11.51 -10.85 -15.50
CA CYS A 305 10.54 -11.92 -15.27
C CYS A 305 9.85 -12.25 -16.60
N ALA A 306 10.55 -13.03 -17.43
CA ALA A 306 10.00 -13.66 -18.64
C ALA A 306 9.60 -15.11 -18.35
#